data_AF-A0A0F9KQM4-F1
#
_entry.id   AF-A0A0F9KQM4-F1
#
_cell.length_a   1.000
_cell.length_b   1.000
_cell.length_c   1.000
_cell.angle_alpha   90.00
_cell.angle_beta   90.00
_cell.angle_gamma   90.00
#
_symmetry.space_group_name_H-M   'P 1'
#
loop_
_entity.id
_entity.type
_entity.pdbx_description
1 polymer ?
#
loop_
_entity_poly.entity_id
_entity_poly.type
_entity_poly.pdbx_seq_one_letter_code
_entity_poly.pdbx_strand_id
1 'polypeptide(L)'
;MVKHFEETHIARVRRLIEAQYAQHPTGCGNSFDEILCWEIHENGMTFRWLAKKWGISLPALGEIIRDHCCNLEDDPVVCHDKRNDKVT
;
A
#
# COMPACT_ATOMS: atom_id res chain seq x y z
N MET A 1 28.18 -12.92 -5.84
CA MET A 1 26.96 -13.61 -6.30
C MET A 1 25.82 -12.61 -6.20
N VAL A 2 25.43 -11.98 -7.31
CA VAL A 2 24.35 -10.99 -7.32
C VAL A 2 23.04 -11.78 -7.33
N LYS A 3 22.25 -11.70 -6.24
CA LYS A 3 20.90 -12.25 -6.23
C LYS A 3 20.05 -11.37 -7.14
N HIS A 4 19.75 -11.84 -8.35
CA HIS A 4 18.69 -11.26 -9.16
C HIS A 4 17.35 -11.58 -8.48
N PHE A 5 16.89 -10.68 -7.61
CA PHE A 5 15.49 -10.69 -7.21
C PHE A 5 14.70 -10.10 -8.38
N GLU A 6 13.83 -10.90 -9.00
CA GLU A 6 12.85 -10.37 -9.93
C GLU A 6 11.91 -9.43 -9.16
N GLU A 7 11.84 -8.17 -9.60
CA GLU A 7 10.91 -7.19 -9.04
C GLU A 7 9.47 -7.66 -9.31
N THR A 8 8.64 -7.72 -8.27
CA THR A 8 7.23 -8.07 -8.46
C THR A 8 6.53 -7.00 -9.29
N HIS A 9 5.47 -7.39 -9.99
CA HIS A 9 4.69 -6.44 -10.79
C HIS A 9 4.19 -5.25 -9.94
N ILE A 10 3.74 -5.50 -8.71
CA ILE A 10 3.28 -4.49 -7.75
C ILE A 10 4.41 -3.54 -7.35
N ALA A 11 5.59 -4.08 -6.99
CA ALA A 11 6.74 -3.27 -6.62
C ALA A 11 7.18 -2.36 -7.77
N ARG A 12 7.20 -2.88 -9.00
CA ARG A 12 7.48 -2.10 -10.21
C ARG A 12 6.50 -0.96 -10.40
N VAL A 13 5.20 -1.21 -10.25
CA VAL A 13 4.16 -0.17 -10.41
C VAL A 13 4.30 0.91 -9.35
N ARG A 14 4.50 0.55 -8.07
CA ARG A 14 4.71 1.51 -6.98
C ARG A 14 5.89 2.45 -7.27
N ARG A 15 7.04 1.87 -7.63
CA ARG A 15 8.25 2.63 -7.99
C ARG A 15 8.03 3.58 -9.19
N LEU A 16 7.28 3.14 -10.20
CA LEU A 16 6.97 3.97 -11.37
C LEU A 16 6.04 5.13 -11.04
N ILE A 17 5.13 4.97 -10.07
CA ILE A 17 4.26 6.05 -9.59
C ILE A 17 5.10 7.06 -8.79
N GLU A 18 5.90 6.59 -7.83
CA GLU A 18 6.80 7.46 -7.04
C GLU A 18 7.72 8.30 -7.94
N ALA A 19 8.33 7.67 -8.96
CA ALA A 19 9.21 8.37 -9.89
C ALA A 19 8.49 9.50 -10.67
N GLN A 20 7.20 9.33 -10.98
CA GLN A 20 6.41 10.35 -11.67
C GLN A 20 6.05 11.53 -10.73
N TYR A 21 5.71 11.24 -9.47
CA TYR A 21 5.43 12.31 -8.48
C TYR A 21 6.70 13.06 -8.07
N ALA A 22 7.86 12.39 -8.05
CA ALA A 22 9.13 13.05 -7.81
C ALA A 22 9.48 14.09 -8.91
N GLN A 23 9.06 13.86 -10.15
CA GLN A 23 9.24 14.80 -11.26
C GLN A 23 8.24 15.97 -11.21
N HIS A 24 7.09 15.78 -10.55
CA HIS A 24 6.01 16.75 -10.44
C HIS A 24 5.49 16.83 -8.99
N PRO A 25 6.25 17.45 -8.07
CA PRO A 25 5.93 17.41 -6.65
C PRO A 25 4.58 18.07 -6.34
N THR A 26 3.71 17.33 -5.66
CA THR A 26 2.40 17.80 -5.18
C THR A 26 2.45 18.29 -3.72
N GLY A 27 3.60 18.12 -3.05
CA GLY A 27 3.78 18.39 -1.62
C GLY A 27 3.34 17.25 -0.70
N CYS A 28 2.98 16.09 -1.25
CA CYS A 28 2.37 14.98 -0.51
C CYS A 28 3.34 13.91 0.00
N GLY A 29 4.65 14.19 0.08
CA GLY A 29 5.67 13.18 0.37
C GLY A 29 6.23 12.50 -0.89
N ASN A 30 7.09 11.50 -0.69
CA ASN A 30 7.85 10.85 -1.77
C ASN A 30 7.61 9.34 -1.86
N SER A 31 7.04 8.72 -0.82
CA SER A 31 6.70 7.31 -0.84
C SER A 31 5.33 7.08 -1.46
N PHE A 32 5.14 5.90 -2.05
CA PHE A 32 3.85 5.51 -2.63
C PHE A 32 2.71 5.61 -1.61
N ASP A 33 2.98 5.28 -0.34
CA ASP A 33 1.97 5.29 0.71
C ASP A 33 1.49 6.71 1.03
N GLU A 34 2.41 7.67 1.13
CA GLU A 34 2.06 9.07 1.32
C GLU A 34 1.30 9.62 0.10
N ILE A 35 1.73 9.27 -1.11
CA ILE A 35 1.06 9.65 -2.36
C ILE A 35 -0.37 9.08 -2.40
N LEU A 36 -0.55 7.79 -2.10
CA LEU A 36 -1.84 7.12 -2.10
C LEU A 36 -2.79 7.77 -1.09
N CYS A 37 -2.33 7.96 0.15
CA CYS A 37 -3.10 8.61 1.21
C CYS A 37 -3.51 10.02 0.81
N TRP A 38 -2.60 10.83 0.27
CA TRP A 38 -2.91 12.19 -0.15
C TRP A 38 -3.92 12.25 -1.29
N GLU A 39 -3.77 11.40 -2.32
CA GLU A 39 -4.70 11.38 -3.44
C GLU A 39 -6.14 11.09 -2.97
N ILE A 40 -6.29 10.18 -2.00
CA ILE A 40 -7.60 9.77 -1.50
C ILE A 40 -8.16 10.80 -0.50
N HIS A 41 -7.36 11.21 0.48
CA HIS A 41 -7.84 12.01 1.62
C HIS A 41 -7.84 13.51 1.35
N GLU A 42 -6.81 14.02 0.67
CA GLU A 42 -6.62 15.46 0.47
C GLU A 42 -7.07 15.90 -0.93
N ASN A 43 -6.82 15.08 -1.95
CA ASN A 43 -7.20 15.38 -3.34
C ASN A 43 -8.58 14.83 -3.74
N GLY A 44 -9.28 14.12 -2.83
CA GLY A 44 -10.65 13.65 -3.03
C GLY A 44 -10.84 12.62 -4.15
N MET A 45 -9.78 11.87 -4.50
CA MET A 45 -9.83 10.91 -5.60
C MET A 45 -10.58 9.63 -5.21
N THR A 46 -11.54 9.24 -6.03
CA THR A 46 -12.12 7.89 -5.95
C THR A 46 -11.16 6.85 -6.55
N PHE A 47 -11.28 5.58 -6.15
CA PHE A 47 -10.45 4.49 -6.72
C PHE A 47 -10.56 4.39 -8.24
N ARG A 48 -11.74 4.64 -8.81
CA ARG A 48 -11.93 4.63 -10.28
C ARG A 48 -11.14 5.76 -10.95
N TRP A 49 -11.15 6.95 -10.37
CA TRP A 49 -10.39 8.08 -10.91
C TRP A 49 -8.91 7.87 -10.74
N LEU A 50 -8.48 7.30 -9.62
CA LEU A 50 -7.08 7.02 -9.33
C LEU A 50 -6.51 5.96 -10.29
N ALA A 51 -7.25 4.87 -10.52
CA ALA A 51 -6.89 3.86 -11.51
C ALA A 51 -6.72 4.47 -12.90
N LYS A 52 -7.64 5.37 -13.30
CA LYS A 52 -7.54 6.11 -14.57
C LYS A 52 -6.31 7.03 -14.59
N LYS A 53 -6.06 7.78 -13.52
CA LYS A 53 -4.94 8.72 -13.39
C LYS A 53 -3.59 8.02 -13.51
N TRP A 54 -3.43 6.89 -12.84
CA TRP A 54 -2.19 6.11 -12.85
C TRP A 54 -2.07 5.13 -14.02
N GLY A 55 -3.07 5.08 -14.91
CA GLY A 55 -3.05 4.21 -16.09
C GLY A 55 -3.04 2.71 -15.75
N ILE A 56 -3.64 2.32 -14.62
CA ILE A 56 -3.73 0.92 -14.17
C ILE A 56 -5.18 0.45 -14.12
N SER A 57 -5.37 -0.87 -14.14
CA SER A 57 -6.70 -1.46 -13.99
C SER A 57 -7.19 -1.31 -12.54
N LEU A 58 -8.51 -1.24 -12.36
CA LEU A 58 -9.10 -1.19 -11.02
C LEU A 58 -8.74 -2.41 -10.15
N PRO A 59 -8.70 -3.66 -10.68
CA PRO A 59 -8.18 -4.80 -9.93
C PRO A 59 -6.71 -4.64 -9.48
N ALA A 60 -5.83 -4.14 -10.36
CA ALA A 60 -4.43 -3.90 -10.01
C ALA A 60 -4.29 -2.85 -8.89
N LEU A 61 -5.10 -1.78 -8.94
CA LEU A 61 -5.16 -0.82 -7.83
C LEU A 61 -5.62 -1.49 -6.52
N GLY A 62 -6.62 -2.39 -6.59
CA GLY A 62 -7.09 -3.14 -5.43
C GLY A 62 -6.00 -4.03 -4.81
N GLU A 63 -5.16 -4.67 -5.64
CA GLU A 63 -4.01 -5.45 -5.15
C GLU A 63 -2.97 -4.58 -4.47
N ILE A 64 -2.68 -3.40 -5.01
CA ILE A 64 -1.72 -2.45 -4.42
C ILE A 64 -2.24 -1.91 -3.08
N ILE A 65 -3.52 -1.58 -2.99
CA ILE A 65 -4.14 -1.14 -1.74
C ILE A 65 -4.11 -2.28 -0.71
N ARG A 66 -4.44 -3.51 -1.13
CA ARG A 66 -4.37 -4.68 -0.24
C ARG A 66 -2.96 -4.90 0.28
N ASP A 67 -1.96 -4.86 -0.60
CA ASP A 67 -0.54 -4.98 -0.23
C ASP A 67 -0.14 -3.92 0.80
N HIS A 68 -0.52 -2.66 0.60
CA HIS A 68 -0.32 -1.59 1.58
C HIS A 68 -1.00 -1.89 2.93
N CYS A 69 -2.28 -2.27 2.92
CA CYS A 69 -3.01 -2.57 4.16
C CYS A 69 -2.43 -3.76 4.93
N CYS A 70 -2.02 -4.83 4.24
CA CYS A 70 -1.40 -5.99 4.88
C CYS A 70 -0.05 -5.64 5.52
N ASN A 71 0.70 -4.69 4.96
CA ASN A 71 1.96 -4.21 5.56
C ASN A 71 1.74 -3.34 6.81
N LEU A 72 0.51 -2.92 7.09
CA LEU A 72 0.13 -2.20 8.32
C LEU A 72 -0.42 -3.12 9.41
N GLU A 73 -0.66 -4.40 9.11
CA GLU A 73 -1.11 -5.36 10.11
C GLU A 73 0.03 -5.67 11.09
N ASP A 74 -0.29 -5.70 12.39
CA ASP A 74 0.65 -6.17 13.41
C ASP A 74 0.96 -7.65 13.19
N ASP A 75 2.20 -8.05 13.51
CA ASP A 75 2.56 -9.47 13.52
C ASP A 75 1.62 -10.25 14.46
N PRO A 76 1.15 -11.45 14.05
CA PRO A 76 0.25 -12.24 14.88
C PRO A 76 0.92 -12.64 16.20
N VAL A 77 0.31 -12.27 17.33
CA VAL A 77 0.75 -12.68 18.66
C VAL A 77 -0.14 -13.82 19.17
N VAL A 78 0.45 -15.01 19.34
CA VAL A 78 -0.25 -16.16 19.93
C VAL A 78 -0.26 -16.03 21.46
N CYS A 79 -1.41 -15.69 22.04
CA CYS A 79 -1.60 -15.67 23.48
C CYS A 79 -1.91 -17.08 24.04
N HIS A 80 -1.05 -17.59 24.92
CA HIS A 80 -1.23 -18.89 25.58
C HIS A 80 -1.92 -18.81 26.95
N ASP A 81 -2.48 -17.65 27.32
CA ASP A 81 -3.14 -17.47 28.62
C ASP A 81 -4.41 -18.31 28.73
N LYS A 82 -4.26 -19.52 29.27
CA LYS A 82 -5.35 -20.28 29.87
C LYS A 82 -5.79 -19.54 31.14
N ARG A 83 -6.72 -18.60 31.03
CA ARG A 83 -7.44 -18.14 32.22
C ARG A 83 -8.17 -19.36 32.79
N ASN A 84 -7.77 -19.75 33.99
CA ASN A 84 -8.54 -20.66 34.83
C ASN A 84 -9.91 -20.01 35.06
N ASP A 85 -10.91 -20.44 34.31
CA ASP A 85 -12.31 -20.25 34.63
C ASP A 85 -12.62 -21.03 35.91
N LYS A 86 -12.15 -20.53 37.06
CA LYS A 86 -12.77 -20.84 38.34
C LYS A 86 -13.97 -19.93 38.46
N VAL A 87 -15.06 -20.36 37.83
CA VAL A 87 -16.41 -19.95 38.20
C VAL A 87 -16.60 -20.39 39.66
N THR A 88 -16.68 -19.40 40.54
CA THR A 88 -17.14 -19.53 41.93
C THR A 88 -18.56 -20.05 42.00
#